data_AF-A0A257HI98-F1
#
_entry.id   AF-A0A257HI98-F1
#
_cell.length_a   1.000
_cell.length_b   1.000
_cell.length_c   1.000
_cell.angle_alpha   90.00
_cell.angle_beta   90.00
_cell.angle_gamma   90.00
#
_symmetry.space_group_name_H-M   'P 1'
#
loop_
_entity.id
_entity.type
_entity.pdbx_description
1 polymer ?
#
loop_
_entity_poly.entity_id
_entity_poly.type
_entity_poly.pdbx_seq_one_letter_code
_entity_poly.pdbx_strand_id
1 'polypeptide(L)'
;MNRASRGFVFFLIGAVAAAIGWFAWNGECRDGTVFATESGCREAAGFNAAFCREAFKQAHAKATMDYAPFRTQTECLEKFPACVPHGVITGGFVPTPRGTCVARIAGGISGIPVYQRLGANLSSR
;
A
#
# COMPACT_ATOMS: atom_id res chain seq x y z
N MET A 1 41.32 -0.26 -2.99
CA MET A 1 40.16 0.61 -2.67
C MET A 1 40.64 1.80 -1.87
N ASN A 2 40.69 2.98 -2.49
CA ASN A 2 41.24 4.20 -1.88
C ASN A 2 40.30 4.72 -0.78
N ARG A 3 40.84 5.43 0.24
CA ARG A 3 40.03 6.04 1.32
C ARG A 3 38.87 6.89 0.79
N ALA A 4 39.05 7.54 -0.36
CA ALA A 4 38.03 8.31 -1.06
C ALA A 4 36.84 7.45 -1.55
N SER A 5 37.10 6.22 -2.02
CA SER A 5 36.08 5.27 -2.46
C SER A 5 35.20 4.82 -1.28
N ARG A 6 35.81 4.62 -0.10
CA ARG A 6 35.07 4.22 1.11
C ARG A 6 34.17 5.34 1.62
N GLY A 7 34.65 6.59 1.63
CA GLY A 7 33.84 7.76 2.02
C GLY A 7 32.63 7.97 1.11
N PHE A 8 32.80 7.81 -0.20
CA PHE A 8 31.71 7.91 -1.18
C PHE A 8 30.65 6.82 -1.00
N VAL A 9 31.07 5.58 -0.71
CA VAL A 9 30.15 4.47 -0.43
C VAL A 9 29.32 4.72 0.83
N PHE A 10 29.92 5.22 1.92
CA PHE A 10 29.16 5.54 3.13
C PHE A 10 28.19 6.71 2.94
N PHE A 11 28.56 7.71 2.14
CA PHE A 11 27.66 8.82 1.78
C PHE A 11 26.45 8.33 0.97
N LEU A 12 26.67 7.47 -0.02
CA LEU A 12 25.59 6.87 -0.81
C LEU A 12 24.65 6.02 0.05
N ILE A 13 25.19 5.20 0.95
CA ILE A 13 24.38 4.38 1.87
C ILE A 13 23.53 5.28 2.78
N GLY A 14 24.11 6.35 3.33
CA GLY A 14 23.37 7.32 4.16
C GLY A 14 22.25 8.03 3.40
N ALA A 15 22.52 8.44 2.15
CA ALA A 15 21.53 9.09 1.29
C ALA A 15 20.38 8.13 0.91
N VAL A 16 20.69 6.87 0.60
CA VAL A 16 19.69 5.84 0.29
C VAL A 16 18.86 5.50 1.53
N ALA A 17 19.47 5.37 2.72
CA ALA A 17 18.74 5.11 3.96
C ALA A 17 17.80 6.27 4.33
N ALA A 18 18.25 7.52 4.16
CA ALA A 18 17.41 8.71 4.38
C ALA A 18 16.26 8.79 3.35
N ALA A 19 16.53 8.46 2.09
CA ALA A 19 15.50 8.40 1.05
C ALA A 19 14.47 7.29 1.35
N ILE A 20 14.91 6.10 1.75
CA ILE A 20 14.02 5.00 2.15
C ILE A 20 13.16 5.42 3.36
N GLY A 21 13.76 6.08 4.37
CA GLY A 21 13.02 6.62 5.51
C GLY A 21 12.00 7.69 5.13
N TRP A 22 12.36 8.59 4.21
CA TRP A 22 11.48 9.65 3.70
C TRP A 22 10.32 9.11 2.84
N PHE A 23 10.59 8.14 1.96
CA PHE A 23 9.57 7.47 1.17
C PHE A 23 8.68 6.56 2.03
N ALA A 24 9.21 5.93 3.08
CA ALA A 24 8.42 5.23 4.06
C ALA A 24 7.45 6.17 4.81
N TRP A 25 7.80 7.44 4.95
CA TRP A 25 6.96 8.45 5.60
C TRP A 25 5.93 9.10 4.67
N ASN A 26 6.21 9.19 3.36
CA ASN A 26 5.38 9.95 2.40
C ASN A 26 4.66 9.12 1.31
N GLY A 27 4.99 7.84 1.12
CA GLY A 27 4.73 7.17 -0.16
C GLY A 27 3.32 6.67 -0.44
N GLU A 28 2.60 6.13 0.55
CA GLU A 28 1.32 5.43 0.30
C GLU A 28 0.22 5.75 1.32
N CYS A 29 0.59 6.39 2.44
CA CYS A 29 -0.30 6.58 3.58
C CYS A 29 0.04 7.89 4.31
N ARG A 30 -0.44 9.01 3.78
CA ARG A 30 -0.25 10.33 4.40
C ARG A 30 -0.94 10.33 5.77
N ASP A 31 -0.15 10.50 6.84
CA ASP A 31 -0.59 10.51 8.24
C ASP A 31 -1.14 9.18 8.79
N GLY A 32 -0.74 8.05 8.21
CA GLY A 32 -1.21 6.73 8.64
C GLY A 32 -0.15 5.63 8.61
N THR A 33 -0.59 4.42 8.89
CA THR A 33 0.26 3.22 8.90
C THR A 33 -0.37 2.16 8.00
N VAL A 34 0.45 1.51 7.18
CA VAL A 34 -0.01 0.41 6.32
C VAL A 34 0.05 -0.89 7.11
N PHE A 35 -1.09 -1.57 7.20
CA PHE A 35 -1.21 -2.88 7.82
C PHE A 35 -1.62 -3.91 6.79
N ALA A 36 -0.94 -5.06 6.76
CA ALA A 36 -1.32 -6.18 5.89
C ALA A 36 -2.61 -6.86 6.37
N THR A 37 -2.84 -6.89 7.68
CA THR A 37 -3.98 -7.58 8.30
C THR A 37 -4.62 -6.73 9.40
N GLU A 38 -5.92 -6.99 9.65
CA GLU A 38 -6.63 -6.34 10.75
C GLU A 38 -5.99 -6.68 12.10
N SER A 39 -5.51 -7.92 12.29
CA SER A 39 -4.82 -8.34 13.52
C SER A 39 -3.58 -7.49 13.79
N GLY A 40 -2.74 -7.24 12.77
CA GLY A 40 -1.57 -6.38 12.90
C GLY A 40 -1.93 -4.93 13.24
N CYS A 41 -3.07 -4.43 12.76
CA CYS A 41 -3.58 -3.11 13.17
C CYS A 41 -4.00 -3.08 14.64
N ARG A 42 -4.65 -4.15 15.13
CA ARG A 42 -5.11 -4.24 16.53
C ARG A 42 -3.96 -4.37 17.53
N GLU A 43 -2.86 -5.00 17.12
CA GLU A 43 -1.66 -5.17 17.94
C GLU A 43 -0.81 -3.89 18.00
N ALA A 44 -1.00 -2.96 17.06
CA ALA A 44 -0.33 -1.66 17.11
C ALA A 44 -0.89 -0.83 18.28
N ALA A 45 0.00 -0.43 19.20
CA ALA A 45 -0.31 0.20 20.49
C ALA A 45 -1.06 1.57 20.44
N GLY A 46 -1.58 1.98 19.28
CA GLY A 46 -2.26 3.27 19.07
C GLY A 46 -3.66 3.18 18.43
N PHE A 47 -4.17 1.99 18.07
CA PHE A 47 -5.47 1.85 17.40
C PHE A 47 -6.42 0.91 18.16
N ASN A 48 -7.69 1.32 18.30
CA ASN A 48 -8.73 0.49 18.92
C ASN A 48 -9.20 -0.59 17.92
N ALA A 49 -9.61 -1.77 18.39
CA ALA A 49 -10.18 -2.82 17.55
C ALA A 49 -11.37 -2.36 16.69
N ALA A 50 -12.25 -1.52 17.23
CA ALA A 50 -13.35 -0.94 16.45
C ALA A 50 -12.84 -0.01 15.32
N PHE A 51 -11.77 0.73 15.59
CA PHE A 51 -11.12 1.60 14.62
C PHE A 51 -10.52 0.76 13.48
N CYS A 52 -9.69 -0.24 13.80
CA CYS A 52 -9.10 -1.11 12.78
C CYS A 52 -10.16 -1.79 11.90
N ARG A 53 -11.23 -2.33 12.49
CA ARG A 53 -12.32 -2.94 11.70
C ARG A 53 -12.94 -1.95 10.72
N GLU A 54 -13.23 -0.74 11.16
CA GLU A 54 -13.87 0.26 10.30
C GLU A 54 -12.95 0.70 9.15
N ALA A 55 -11.66 0.88 9.40
CA ALA A 55 -10.70 1.20 8.33
C ALA A 55 -10.59 0.07 7.31
N PHE A 56 -10.48 -1.19 7.76
CA PHE A 56 -10.40 -2.33 6.85
C PHE A 56 -11.70 -2.50 6.06
N LYS A 57 -12.85 -2.26 6.68
CA LYS A 57 -14.15 -2.27 6.00
C LYS A 57 -14.23 -1.19 4.90
N GLN A 58 -13.83 0.04 5.22
CA GLN A 58 -13.78 1.14 4.24
C GLN A 58 -12.82 0.85 3.09
N ALA A 59 -11.63 0.32 3.41
CA ALA A 59 -10.64 -0.02 2.39
C ALA A 59 -11.12 -1.15 1.49
N HIS A 60 -11.78 -2.17 2.06
CA HIS A 60 -12.38 -3.26 1.29
C HIS A 60 -13.50 -2.75 0.37
N ALA A 61 -14.41 -1.92 0.88
CA ALA A 61 -15.47 -1.32 0.08
C ALA A 61 -14.87 -0.53 -1.10
N LYS A 62 -13.89 0.34 -0.85
CA LYS A 62 -13.20 1.09 -1.91
C LYS A 62 -12.52 0.18 -2.93
N ALA A 63 -11.87 -0.90 -2.46
CA ALA A 63 -11.15 -1.81 -3.34
C ALA A 63 -12.05 -2.68 -4.22
N THR A 64 -13.24 -3.02 -3.73
CA THR A 64 -14.12 -4.00 -4.39
C THR A 64 -15.34 -3.38 -5.06
N MET A 65 -15.75 -2.19 -4.64
CA MET A 65 -16.95 -1.50 -5.13
C MET A 65 -16.64 -0.20 -5.87
N ASP A 66 -15.64 0.57 -5.42
CA ASP A 66 -15.34 1.89 -6.01
C ASP A 66 -14.17 1.87 -7.01
N TYR A 67 -13.39 0.78 -7.04
CA TYR A 67 -12.25 0.66 -7.95
C TYR A 67 -12.73 0.42 -9.39
N ALA A 68 -12.25 1.21 -10.34
CA ALA A 68 -12.60 1.05 -11.75
C ALA A 68 -12.23 -0.37 -12.25
N PRO A 69 -13.22 -1.21 -12.63
CA PRO A 69 -12.94 -2.60 -13.00
C PRO A 69 -12.16 -2.69 -14.30
N PHE A 70 -11.26 -3.66 -14.34
CA PHE A 70 -10.70 -4.18 -15.58
C PHE A 70 -11.74 -5.02 -16.31
N ARG A 71 -11.67 -5.03 -17.65
CA ARG A 71 -12.62 -5.78 -18.48
C ARG A 71 -12.43 -7.29 -18.40
N THR A 72 -11.20 -7.74 -18.13
CA THR A 72 -10.85 -9.16 -18.06
C THR A 72 -9.90 -9.43 -16.89
N GLN A 73 -9.89 -10.67 -16.42
CA GLN A 73 -8.99 -11.10 -15.36
C GLN A 73 -7.53 -10.97 -15.78
N THR A 74 -7.22 -11.32 -17.03
CA THR A 74 -5.87 -11.27 -17.59
C THR A 74 -5.31 -9.84 -17.58
N GLU A 75 -6.09 -8.86 -18.04
CA GLU A 75 -5.68 -7.44 -18.04
C GLU A 75 -5.33 -6.94 -16.63
N CYS A 76 -6.08 -7.41 -15.63
CA CYS A 76 -5.79 -7.08 -14.24
C CYS A 76 -4.50 -7.77 -13.75
N LEU A 77 -4.33 -9.07 -14.05
CA LEU A 77 -3.17 -9.86 -13.63
C LEU A 77 -1.86 -9.44 -14.31
N GLU A 78 -1.91 -8.76 -15.45
CA GLU A 78 -0.72 -8.13 -16.06
C GLU A 78 -0.15 -6.99 -15.19
N LYS A 79 -1.00 -6.33 -14.40
CA LYS A 79 -0.64 -5.14 -13.62
C LYS A 79 -0.49 -5.43 -12.13
N PHE A 80 -1.21 -6.43 -11.62
CA PHE A 80 -1.32 -6.76 -10.21
C PHE A 80 -1.16 -8.26 -9.97
N PRO A 81 -0.57 -8.69 -8.83
CA PRO A 81 -0.30 -10.10 -8.57
C PRO A 81 -1.56 -10.95 -8.36
N ALA A 82 -2.66 -10.34 -7.94
CA ALA A 82 -3.92 -11.01 -7.65
C ALA A 82 -5.10 -10.12 -8.00
N CYS A 83 -6.14 -10.73 -8.58
CA CYS A 83 -7.35 -10.05 -9.02
C CYS A 83 -8.58 -10.89 -8.72
N VAL A 84 -9.66 -10.23 -8.29
CA VAL A 84 -10.93 -10.84 -7.91
C VAL A 84 -12.08 -10.21 -8.70
N PRO A 85 -13.25 -10.88 -8.82
CA PRO A 85 -14.43 -10.27 -9.41
C PRO A 85 -14.84 -9.00 -8.67
N HIS A 86 -15.27 -7.98 -9.41
CA HIS A 86 -15.80 -6.75 -8.83
C HIS A 86 -17.11 -7.05 -8.07
N GLY A 87 -17.30 -6.42 -6.90
CA GLY A 87 -18.45 -6.72 -6.04
C GLY A 87 -19.81 -6.17 -6.51
N VAL A 88 -19.86 -5.49 -7.66
CA VAL A 88 -21.05 -4.75 -8.14
C VAL A 88 -21.18 -4.87 -9.66
N ILE A 89 -20.08 -4.72 -10.40
CA ILE A 89 -20.07 -4.77 -11.87
C ILE A 89 -19.81 -6.20 -12.33
N THR A 90 -20.83 -6.85 -12.88
CA THR A 90 -20.74 -8.21 -13.42
C THR A 90 -19.73 -8.29 -14.57
N GLY A 91 -18.79 -9.23 -14.49
CA GLY A 91 -17.74 -9.43 -15.49
C GLY A 91 -16.53 -8.50 -15.35
N GLY A 92 -16.57 -7.55 -14.41
CA GLY A 92 -15.43 -6.71 -14.06
C GLY A 92 -14.48 -7.38 -13.07
N PHE A 93 -13.19 -7.07 -13.16
CA PHE A 93 -12.16 -7.57 -12.23
C PHE A 93 -11.44 -6.42 -11.54
N VAL A 94 -11.14 -6.57 -10.26
CA VAL A 94 -10.43 -5.58 -9.45
C VAL A 94 -9.21 -6.21 -8.78
N PRO A 95 -8.14 -5.45 -8.56
CA PRO A 95 -6.95 -5.98 -7.92
C PRO A 95 -7.18 -6.21 -6.43
N THR A 96 -6.56 -7.25 -5.89
CA THR A 96 -6.56 -7.48 -4.44
C THR A 96 -5.53 -6.54 -3.78
N PRO A 97 -5.93 -5.73 -2.79
CA PRO A 97 -4.99 -4.89 -2.07
C PRO A 97 -4.00 -5.74 -1.24
N ARG A 98 -2.74 -5.30 -1.16
CA ARG A 98 -1.69 -5.93 -0.32
C ARG A 98 -1.88 -5.63 1.16
N GLY A 99 -2.63 -4.58 1.46
CA GLY A 99 -2.87 -4.09 2.80
C GLY A 99 -3.74 -2.85 2.81
N THR A 100 -3.97 -2.33 4.00
CA THR A 100 -4.78 -1.16 4.26
C THR A 100 -3.93 -0.08 4.91
N CYS A 101 -3.89 1.08 4.27
CA CYS A 101 -3.45 2.31 4.90
C CYS A 101 -4.54 2.76 5.88
N VAL A 102 -4.16 2.80 7.16
CA VAL A 102 -5.02 3.22 8.27
C VAL A 102 -4.51 4.57 8.76
N ALA A 103 -5.28 5.62 8.55
CA ALA A 103 -4.93 6.98 8.98
C ALA A 103 -6.03 7.58 9.87
N ARG A 104 -5.61 8.45 10.81
CA ARG A 104 -6.54 9.31 11.55
C ARG A 104 -6.73 10.59 10.76
N ILE A 105 -7.99 10.93 10.47
CA ILE A 105 -8.35 12.17 9.78
C ILE A 105 -9.14 13.08 10.72
N ALA A 106 -9.18 14.37 10.43
CA ALA A 106 -10.02 15.31 11.18
C ALA A 106 -11.49 14.85 11.11
N GLY A 107 -12.00 14.32 12.22
CA GLY A 107 -13.38 13.81 12.32
C GLY A 107 -13.55 12.29 12.23
N GLY A 108 -12.48 11.49 12.10
CA GLY A 108 -12.64 10.03 12.15
C GLY A 108 -11.48 9.21 11.62
N ILE A 109 -11.83 8.15 10.90
CA ILE A 109 -10.91 7.14 10.37
C ILE A 109 -10.92 7.16 8.85
N SER A 110 -9.74 6.98 8.25
CA SER A 110 -9.60 6.74 6.82
C SER A 110 -8.95 5.37 6.58
N GLY A 111 -9.69 4.49 5.91
CA GLY A 111 -9.17 3.28 5.29
C GLY A 111 -8.92 3.49 3.80
N ILE A 112 -7.68 3.29 3.36
CA ILE A 112 -7.29 3.37 1.95
C ILE A 112 -6.62 2.04 1.55
N PRO A 113 -7.11 1.36 0.50
CA PRO A 113 -6.46 0.13 0.04
C PRO A 113 -5.11 0.45 -0.60
N VAL A 114 -4.09 -0.32 -0.24
CA VAL A 114 -2.74 -0.22 -0.80
C VAL A 114 -2.53 -1.40 -1.73
N TYR A 115 -2.13 -1.13 -2.97
CA TYR A 115 -1.96 -2.15 -4.00
C TYR A 115 -0.49 -2.40 -4.30
N GLN A 116 -0.15 -3.67 -4.54
CA GLN A 116 1.15 -4.03 -5.10
C GLN A 116 1.06 -4.06 -6.63
N ARG A 117 1.85 -3.25 -7.32
CA ARG A 117 1.95 -3.29 -8.79
C ARG A 117 3.12 -4.17 -9.22
N LEU A 118 2.93 -4.99 -10.26
CA LEU A 118 3.97 -5.87 -10.80
C LEU A 118 5.09 -5.13 -11.56
N GLY A 119 4.98 -3.80 -11.74
CA GLY A 119 5.91 -3.00 -12.56
C GLY A 119 6.82 -2.02 -11.83
N ALA A 120 6.72 -1.83 -10.51
CA ALA A 120 7.54 -0.82 -9.81
C ALA A 120 9.05 -1.14 -9.81
N ASN A 121 9.44 -2.39 -10.07
CA ASN A 121 10.83 -2.84 -10.21
C ASN A 121 11.32 -2.97 -11.67
N LEU A 122 10.51 -2.58 -12.67
CA LEU A 122 10.89 -2.66 -14.10
C LEU A 122 11.36 -1.32 -14.69
N SER A 123 11.40 -0.24 -13.90
CA SER A 123 11.88 1.08 -14.33
C SER A 123 13.33 1.35 -13.91
N SER A 124 14.21 0.38 -14.09
CA SER A 124 15.64 0.63 -14.23
C SER A 124 16.11 -0.19 -15.44
N ARG A 125 15.78 0.33 -16.62
CA ARG A 125 16.53 0.03 -17.85
C ARG A 125 17.53 1.14 -18.07
#